data_AF-A6QXE6-F1
#
_entry.id   AF-A6QXE6-F1
#
_cell.length_a   1.000
_cell.length_b   1.000
_cell.length_c   1.000
_cell.angle_alpha   90.00
_cell.angle_beta   90.00
_cell.angle_gamma   90.00
#
_symmetry.space_group_name_H-M   'P 1'
#
loop_
_entity.id
_entity.type
_entity.pdbx_description
1 polymer ?
#
loop_
_entity_poly.entity_id
_entity_poly.type
_entity_poly.pdbx_seq_one_letter_code
_entity_poly.pdbx_strand_id
1 'polypeptide(L)'
;MIPAINQIEYHPYLEHGDTVLFQEKRGIRNVAYDPLPPATTAKGGPVDGILAGLAKKYAVTEVEVLLRWCIDHGAIAITTSSKRSRLIG
;
A
#
# COMPACT_ATOMS: atom_id res chain seq x y z
N MET A 1 -16.85 -19.24 13.04
CA MET A 1 -16.54 -18.89 11.64
C MET A 1 -15.71 -17.63 11.65
N ILE A 2 -14.56 -17.58 10.96
CA ILE A 2 -13.71 -16.38 10.85
C ILE A 2 -13.67 -15.94 9.37
N PRO A 3 -13.61 -14.64 9.06
CA PRO A 3 -13.49 -14.20 7.67
C PRO A 3 -12.12 -14.59 7.12
N ALA A 4 -12.05 -14.96 5.85
CA ALA A 4 -10.76 -15.25 5.20
C ALA A 4 -9.96 -13.96 4.92
N ILE A 5 -10.67 -12.87 4.65
CA ILE A 5 -10.12 -11.59 4.19
C ILE A 5 -10.82 -10.45 4.91
N ASN A 6 -10.08 -9.38 5.17
CA ASN A 6 -10.63 -8.06 5.48
C ASN A 6 -10.04 -7.03 4.53
N GLN A 7 -10.89 -6.29 3.82
CA GLN A 7 -10.48 -5.25 2.89
C GLN A 7 -10.62 -3.88 3.57
N ILE A 8 -9.50 -3.17 3.72
CA ILE A 8 -9.38 -1.91 4.47
C ILE A 8 -8.50 -0.91 3.71
N GLU A 9 -8.67 0.38 3.98
CA GLU A 9 -7.76 1.42 3.49
C GLU A 9 -6.41 1.22 4.18
N TYR A 10 -5.33 1.08 3.42
CA TYR A 10 -4.04 0.74 4.02
C TYR A 10 -2.87 1.29 3.22
N HIS A 11 -2.11 2.16 3.87
CA HIS A 11 -0.92 2.85 3.33
C HIS A 11 -0.13 3.48 4.51
N PRO A 12 1.08 4.05 4.30
CA PRO A 12 1.90 4.62 5.36
C PRO A 12 1.27 5.75 6.21
N TYR A 13 0.12 6.28 5.82
CA TYR A 13 -0.61 7.28 6.63
C TYR A 13 -1.78 6.66 7.41
N LEU A 14 -2.08 5.38 7.18
CA LEU A 14 -3.18 4.66 7.81
C LEU A 14 -2.83 3.16 7.94
N GLU A 15 -2.00 2.85 8.94
CA GLU A 15 -1.42 1.50 9.12
C GLU A 15 -2.22 0.59 10.07
N HIS A 16 -3.26 1.10 10.74
CA HIS A 16 -4.15 0.33 11.65
C HIS A 16 -3.48 -0.44 12.81
N GLY A 17 -2.17 -0.32 13.03
CA GLY A 17 -1.44 -0.83 14.19
C GLY A 17 -1.85 -2.23 14.63
N ASP A 18 -2.31 -2.35 15.88
CA ASP A 18 -2.72 -3.62 16.51
C ASP A 18 -3.83 -4.36 15.77
N THR A 19 -4.66 -3.65 14.99
CA THR A 19 -5.79 -4.23 14.27
C THR A 19 -5.32 -5.14 13.13
N VAL A 20 -4.26 -4.76 12.41
CA VAL A 20 -3.65 -5.59 11.37
C VAL A 20 -2.99 -6.82 11.99
N LEU A 21 -2.22 -6.64 13.07
CA LEU A 21 -1.57 -7.74 13.80
C LEU A 21 -2.58 -8.73 14.38
N PHE A 22 -3.70 -8.23 14.89
CA PHE A 22 -4.80 -9.05 15.42
C PHE A 22 -5.42 -9.93 14.33
N GLN A 23 -5.58 -9.39 13.13
CA GLN A 23 -6.16 -10.07 11.98
C GLN A 23 -5.22 -11.15 11.45
N GLU A 24 -3.93 -10.82 11.29
CA GLU A 24 -2.90 -11.76 10.86
C GLU A 24 -2.77 -12.94 11.82
N LYS A 25 -2.77 -12.70 13.14
CA LYS A 25 -2.75 -13.76 14.17
C LYS A 25 -3.95 -14.71 14.09
N ARG A 26 -5.06 -14.27 13.49
CA ARG A 26 -6.27 -15.10 13.27
C ARG A 26 -6.32 -15.73 11.88
N GLY A 27 -5.30 -15.52 11.04
CA GLY A 27 -5.30 -15.98 9.66
C GLY A 27 -6.21 -15.17 8.74
N ILE A 28 -6.64 -13.97 9.14
CA ILE A 28 -7.40 -13.04 8.31
C ILE A 28 -6.40 -12.25 7.46
N ARG A 29 -6.49 -12.35 6.13
CA ARG A 29 -5.62 -11.59 5.22
C ARG A 29 -6.13 -10.17 5.02
N ASN A 30 -5.24 -9.19 5.15
CA ASN A 30 -5.55 -7.79 4.86
C ASN A 30 -5.44 -7.53 3.35
N VAL A 31 -6.46 -6.89 2.78
CA VAL A 31 -6.46 -6.36 1.42
C VAL A 31 -6.48 -4.84 1.49
N ALA A 32 -5.43 -4.20 1.01
CA ALA A 32 -5.27 -2.76 0.97
C ALA A 32 -6.06 -2.17 -0.21
N TYR A 33 -7.19 -1.53 0.06
CA TYR A 33 -7.79 -0.61 -0.90
C TYR A 33 -7.15 0.78 -0.78
N ASP A 34 -7.13 1.51 -1.89
CA ASP A 34 -6.53 2.84 -2.03
C ASP A 34 -5.14 3.01 -1.36
N PRO A 35 -4.12 2.24 -1.79
CA PRO A 35 -2.79 2.30 -1.16
C PRO A 35 -1.94 3.51 -1.59
N LEU A 36 -2.44 4.35 -2.51
CA LEU A 36 -1.68 5.37 -3.22
C LEU A 36 -1.77 6.83 -2.73
N PRO A 37 -2.66 7.24 -1.80
CA PRO A 37 -2.76 8.65 -1.39
C PRO A 37 -1.44 9.37 -1.11
N PRO A 38 -0.43 8.77 -0.43
CA PRO A 38 0.83 9.46 -0.18
C PRO A 38 1.59 9.91 -1.44
N ALA A 39 1.38 9.25 -2.59
CA ALA A 39 2.00 9.61 -3.87
C ALA A 39 1.02 10.24 -4.87
N THR A 40 -0.26 10.46 -4.51
CA THR A 40 -1.29 10.98 -5.42
C THR A 40 -2.03 12.18 -4.86
N THR A 41 -2.96 11.96 -3.94
CA THR A 41 -3.91 12.95 -3.43
C THR A 41 -3.46 13.61 -2.13
N ALA A 42 -2.55 12.99 -1.38
CA ALA A 42 -2.05 13.43 -0.08
C ALA A 42 -0.53 13.69 -0.09
N LYS A 43 -0.03 14.35 -1.15
CA LYS A 43 1.36 14.79 -1.24
C LYS A 43 1.68 15.90 -0.24
N GLY A 44 2.97 16.08 0.05
CA GLY A 44 3.50 17.05 1.01
C GLY A 44 3.58 16.50 2.43
N GLY A 45 3.48 15.17 2.59
CA GLY A 45 3.50 14.53 3.90
C GLY A 45 4.89 13.98 4.28
N PRO A 46 4.98 13.31 5.43
CA PRO A 46 6.26 12.93 6.03
C PRO A 46 7.03 11.86 5.23
N VAL A 47 6.38 11.11 4.33
CA VAL A 47 7.05 10.05 3.56
C VAL A 47 7.49 10.49 2.17
N ASP A 48 7.13 11.69 1.69
CA ASP A 48 7.44 12.16 0.33
C ASP A 48 8.94 12.07 0.00
N GLY A 49 9.80 12.54 0.91
CA GLY A 49 11.26 12.48 0.72
C GLY A 49 11.79 11.04 0.68
N ILE A 50 11.19 10.14 1.47
CA ILE A 50 11.55 8.71 1.48
C ILE A 50 11.10 8.05 0.18
N LEU A 51 9.86 8.30 -0.26
CA LEU A 51 9.31 7.78 -1.51
C LEU A 51 10.16 8.23 -2.71
N ALA A 52 10.49 9.52 -2.80
CA ALA A 52 11.34 10.05 -3.87
C ALA A 52 12.75 9.42 -3.86
N GLY A 53 13.34 9.24 -2.67
CA GLY A 53 14.64 8.59 -2.50
C GLY A 53 14.64 7.12 -2.93
N LEU A 54 13.62 6.36 -2.53
CA LEU A 54 13.46 4.95 -2.90
C LEU A 54 13.16 4.80 -4.39
N ALA A 55 12.25 5.60 -4.93
CA ALA A 55 11.92 5.63 -6.36
C ALA A 55 13.19 5.83 -7.21
N LYS A 56 14.03 6.82 -6.85
CA LYS A 56 15.32 7.06 -7.51
C LYS A 56 16.28 5.88 -7.35
N LYS A 57 16.42 5.33 -6.14
CA LYS A 57 17.36 4.24 -5.83
C LYS A 57 17.05 2.98 -6.63
N TYR A 58 15.76 2.64 -6.77
CA TYR A 58 15.32 1.41 -7.43
C TYR A 58 14.91 1.60 -8.89
N ALA A 59 15.02 2.82 -9.43
CA ALA A 59 14.59 3.17 -10.79
C ALA A 59 13.12 2.83 -11.08
N VAL A 60 12.24 3.11 -10.10
CA VAL A 60 10.79 2.88 -10.16
C VAL A 60 10.05 4.17 -9.78
N THR A 61 8.72 4.16 -9.88
CA THR A 61 7.84 5.25 -9.45
C THR A 61 7.52 5.19 -7.95
N GLU A 62 7.15 6.34 -7.37
CA GLU A 62 6.68 6.42 -5.97
C GLU A 62 5.46 5.52 -5.71
N VAL A 63 4.60 5.35 -6.71
CA VAL A 63 3.43 4.46 -6.68
C VAL A 63 3.86 3.00 -6.55
N GLU A 64 4.86 2.55 -7.32
CA GLU A 64 5.39 1.18 -7.21
C GLU A 64 6.06 0.94 -5.86
N VAL A 65 6.69 1.96 -5.27
CA VAL A 65 7.22 1.88 -3.89
C VAL A 65 6.10 1.66 -2.88
N LEU A 66 4.97 2.36 -3.00
CA LEU A 66 3.81 2.18 -2.11
C LEU A 66 3.14 0.80 -2.27
N LEU A 67 3.02 0.32 -3.52
CA LEU A 67 2.53 -1.03 -3.77
C LEU A 67 3.46 -2.08 -3.16
N ARG A 68 4.78 -1.89 -3.30
CA ARG A 68 5.78 -2.76 -2.68
C ARG A 68 5.69 -2.73 -1.16
N TRP A 69 5.51 -1.54 -0.57
CA TRP A 69 5.34 -1.37 0.87
C TRP A 69 4.17 -2.23 1.39
N CYS A 70 3.01 -2.23 0.71
CA CYS A 70 1.86 -3.07 1.10
C CYS A 70 2.22 -4.55 1.11
N ILE A 71 2.92 -5.03 0.07
CA ILE A 71 3.34 -6.42 -0.07
C ILE A 71 4.33 -6.81 1.05
N ASP A 72 5.28 -5.94 1.35
CA ASP A 72 6.25 -6.14 2.43
C ASP A 72 5.61 -6.20 3.81
N HIS A 73 4.47 -5.51 3.99
CA HIS A 73 3.66 -5.57 5.22
C HIS A 73 2.62 -6.71 5.19
N GLY A 74 2.76 -7.69 4.29
CA GLY A 74 1.89 -8.87 4.25
C GLY A 74 0.49 -8.64 3.66
N ALA A 75 0.16 -7.41 3.28
CA ALA A 75 -1.12 -7.03 2.69
C ALA A 75 -1.17 -7.33 1.18
N ILE A 76 -2.37 -7.61 0.69
CA ILE A 76 -2.65 -7.73 -0.74
C ILE A 76 -3.07 -6.36 -1.24
N ALA A 77 -2.28 -5.74 -2.12
CA ALA A 77 -2.59 -4.41 -2.67
C ALA A 77 -3.58 -4.50 -3.83
N ILE A 78 -4.61 -3.65 -3.82
CA ILE A 78 -5.52 -3.45 -4.95
C ILE A 78 -5.47 -1.98 -5.36
N THR A 79 -5.25 -1.73 -6.64
CA THR A 79 -5.30 -0.41 -7.24
C THR A 79 -6.02 -0.46 -8.59
N THR A 80 -6.32 0.70 -9.16
CA THR A 80 -6.96 0.82 -10.47
C THR A 80 -6.29 1.90 -11.30
N SER A 81 -6.29 1.72 -12.61
CA SER A 81 -5.80 2.73 -13.56
C SER A 81 -6.51 2.56 -14.90
N SER A 82 -6.93 3.67 -15.49
CA SER A 82 -7.36 3.72 -16.89
C SER A 82 -6.21 3.99 -17.87
N LYS A 83 -5.01 4.32 -17.37
CA LYS A 83 -3.83 4.60 -18.19
C LYS A 83 -3.07 3.30 -18.46
N ARG A 84 -2.99 2.91 -19.74
CA ARG A 84 -2.29 1.69 -20.18
C ARG A 84 -0.86 1.60 -19.66
N SER A 85 -0.13 2.72 -19.65
CA SER A 85 1.25 2.78 -19.15
C SER A 85 1.42 2.42 -17.67
N ARG A 86 0.34 2.37 -16.88
CA ARG A 86 0.36 1.96 -15.46
C ARG A 86 -0.21 0.56 -15.24
N LEU A 87 -0.72 -0.07 -16.29
CA LEU A 87 -1.21 -1.45 -16.27
C LEU A 87 -0.17 -2.43 -16.81
N ILE A 88 0.75 -1.93 -17.63
CA ILE A 88 1.89 -2.68 -18.16
C ILE A 88 3.12 -2.32 -17.32
N GLY A 89 3.73 -3.33 -16.71
CA GLY A 89 5.06 -3.24 -16.08
C GLY A 89 6.14 -3.70 -17.05
#